data_AF-A0A7G9YD50-F1
#
_entry.id   AF-A0A7G9YD50-F1
#
_cell.length_a   1.000
_cell.length_b   1.000
_cell.length_c   1.000
_cell.angle_alpha   90.00
_cell.angle_beta   90.00
_cell.angle_gamma   90.00
#
_symmetry.space_group_name_H-M   'P 1'
#
loop_
_entity.id
_entity.type
_entity.pdbx_description
1 polymer ?
#
loop_
_entity_poly.entity_id
_entity_poly.type
_entity_poly.pdbx_seq_one_letter_code
_entity_poly.pdbx_strand_id
1 'polypeptide(L)'
;MSDNNDFFLASQFWVTGEMYKRRADLVGFVNGIPFLFIELKAPHKRLETAYTDNLTDYKDTIPHILWYNQLVILSNGSESKVGSATSEWEHFADWKKINDEGEEGIISLETMIRGTCAPERLLDLVENYMVFMEVPGGLVKLVAKNHQYFGVERAIAALSDIKSRNGKLGVFWHTPGSGKSVSMIFFSQKILRKVSGNWTFVIVTDRKDLDTQIYKNFANTGVVTEEQAQATSSAHLRQLLGEDHRYIFTLIQKFRAGKGEAHPVLSERSDIIVIADEAHRSQYDTLARNMRTAHYPMPHSSRLPEPR
;
A
#
# COMPACT_ATOMS: atom_id res chain seq x y z
N MET A 1 -20.64 2.23 2.15
CA MET A 1 -20.42 2.15 3.63
C MET A 1 -20.09 3.51 4.25
N SER A 2 -19.97 4.61 3.49
CA SER A 2 -19.78 5.97 4.03
C SER A 2 -20.99 6.48 4.82
N ASP A 3 -22.20 6.08 4.43
CA ASP A 3 -23.43 6.80 4.78
C ASP A 3 -23.92 6.59 6.22
N ASN A 4 -23.28 5.70 6.99
CA ASN A 4 -23.63 5.41 8.38
C ASN A 4 -22.66 6.03 9.40
N ASN A 5 -21.60 6.71 8.95
CA ASN A 5 -20.65 7.36 9.85
C ASN A 5 -21.00 8.83 10.03
N ASP A 6 -20.90 9.32 11.26
CA ASP A 6 -20.98 10.74 11.58
C ASP A 6 -19.59 11.39 11.49
N PHE A 7 -19.51 12.53 10.81
CA PHE A 7 -18.26 13.27 10.58
C PHE A 7 -18.38 14.67 11.16
N PHE A 8 -17.46 15.01 12.07
CA PHE A 8 -17.45 16.31 12.73
C PHE A 8 -16.05 16.91 12.74
N LEU A 9 -15.92 18.19 12.37
CA LEU A 9 -14.65 18.93 12.44
C LEU A 9 -14.75 20.02 13.48
N ALA A 10 -13.93 19.92 14.53
CA ALA A 10 -13.78 20.97 15.53
C ALA A 10 -12.61 21.87 15.20
N SER A 11 -12.80 23.18 15.30
CA SER A 11 -11.72 24.17 15.23
C SER A 11 -11.39 24.73 16.60
N GLN A 12 -10.11 25.03 16.83
CA GLN A 12 -9.62 25.64 18.07
C GLN A 12 -10.03 24.82 19.31
N PHE A 13 -9.82 23.50 19.20
CA PHE A 13 -10.31 22.50 20.14
C PHE A 13 -9.42 22.40 21.38
N TRP A 14 -9.98 22.71 22.54
CA TRP A 14 -9.27 22.64 23.81
C TRP A 14 -9.29 21.23 24.40
N VAL A 15 -8.11 20.69 24.69
CA VAL A 15 -7.91 19.38 25.29
C VAL A 15 -7.21 19.57 26.64
N THR A 16 -7.71 18.89 27.67
CA THR A 16 -7.14 18.96 29.02
C THR A 16 -6.15 17.82 29.21
N GLY A 17 -4.86 18.16 29.29
CA GLY A 17 -3.79 17.24 29.68
C GLY A 17 -3.69 17.09 31.19
N GLU A 18 -2.81 16.19 31.63
CA GLU A 18 -2.53 16.00 33.07
C GLU A 18 -1.90 17.24 33.70
N MET A 19 -0.95 17.88 32.99
CA MET A 19 -0.26 19.08 33.50
C MET A 19 -0.92 20.39 33.06
N TYR A 20 -1.33 20.51 31.80
CA TYR A 20 -1.92 21.74 31.27
C TYR A 20 -2.84 21.48 30.08
N LYS A 21 -3.66 22.48 29.76
CA LYS A 21 -4.52 22.47 28.58
C LYS A 21 -3.71 22.85 27.34
N ARG A 22 -4.04 22.21 26.21
CA ARG A 22 -3.56 22.56 24.89
C ARG A 22 -4.74 22.82 23.96
N ARG A 23 -4.55 23.71 22.99
CA ARG A 23 -5.53 24.01 21.95
C ARG A 23 -5.00 23.49 20.63
N ALA A 24 -5.69 22.52 20.07
CA ALA A 24 -5.41 22.01 18.73
C ALA A 24 -6.13 22.89 17.69
N ASP A 25 -5.50 23.07 16.52
CA ASP A 25 -6.08 23.93 15.48
C ASP A 25 -7.32 23.32 14.86
N LEU A 26 -7.23 22.10 14.34
CA LEU A 26 -8.39 21.34 13.87
C LEU A 26 -8.31 19.87 14.30
N VAL A 27 -9.43 19.33 14.76
CA VAL A 27 -9.58 17.91 15.07
C VAL A 27 -10.82 17.37 14.38
N GLY A 28 -10.64 16.39 13.50
CA GLY A 28 -11.71 15.70 12.80
C GLY A 28 -12.08 14.40 13.52
N PHE A 29 -13.37 14.19 13.71
CA PHE A 29 -13.96 13.06 14.41
C PHE A 29 -14.78 12.21 13.44
N VAL A 30 -14.70 10.89 13.62
CA VAL A 30 -15.56 9.90 12.98
C VAL A 30 -16.27 9.13 14.09
N ASN A 31 -17.60 9.23 14.17
CA ASN A 31 -18.42 8.67 15.25
C ASN A 31 -17.92 9.07 16.65
N GLY A 32 -17.47 10.31 16.81
CA GLY A 32 -16.92 10.83 18.07
C GLY A 32 -15.48 10.43 18.38
N ILE A 33 -14.79 9.67 17.52
CA ILE A 33 -13.40 9.26 17.70
C ILE A 33 -12.47 10.23 16.94
N PRO A 34 -11.40 10.79 17.54
CA PRO A 34 -10.53 11.77 16.90
C PRO A 34 -9.62 11.11 15.85
N PHE A 35 -10.08 11.02 14.61
CA PHE A 35 -9.37 10.35 13.51
C PHE A 35 -8.34 11.25 12.83
N LEU A 36 -8.62 12.54 12.74
CA LEU A 36 -7.82 13.50 11.97
C LEU A 36 -7.32 14.60 12.91
N PHE A 37 -6.02 14.87 12.87
CA PHE A 37 -5.41 15.98 13.60
C PHE A 37 -4.73 16.90 12.59
N ILE A 38 -5.06 18.19 12.59
CA ILE A 38 -4.43 19.17 11.69
C ILE A 38 -3.81 20.28 12.53
N GLU A 39 -2.52 20.48 12.36
CA GLU A 39 -1.76 21.59 12.93
C GLU A 39 -1.44 22.62 11.84
N LEU A 40 -1.77 23.88 12.10
CA LEU A 40 -1.59 24.97 11.14
C LEU A 40 -0.52 25.95 11.62
N LYS A 41 0.24 26.48 10.67
CA LYS A 41 1.22 27.55 10.89
C LYS A 41 0.94 28.73 9.98
N ALA A 42 1.40 29.89 10.42
CA ALA A 42 1.38 31.06 9.56
C ALA A 42 2.23 30.81 8.30
N PRO A 43 1.87 31.35 7.12
CA PRO A 43 2.55 31.03 5.86
C PRO A 43 4.06 31.30 5.81
N HIS A 44 4.54 32.24 6.61
CA HIS A 44 5.97 32.60 6.67
C HIS A 44 6.79 31.70 7.62
N LYS A 45 6.16 30.76 8.33
CA LYS A 45 6.85 29.86 9.27
C LYS A 45 7.29 28.58 8.55
N ARG A 46 8.45 28.07 8.96
CA ARG A 46 8.95 26.76 8.50
C ARG A 46 7.98 25.67 8.96
N LEU A 47 7.50 24.84 8.03
CA LEU A 47 6.50 23.81 8.32
C LEU A 47 6.97 22.83 9.41
N GLU A 48 8.27 22.53 9.47
CA GLU A 48 8.89 21.65 10.46
C GLU A 48 8.57 22.06 11.92
N THR A 49 8.34 23.36 12.18
CA THR A 49 7.93 23.83 13.51
C THR A 49 6.56 23.31 13.95
N ALA A 50 5.67 22.94 13.02
CA ALA A 50 4.43 22.22 13.34
C ALA A 50 4.70 20.82 13.90
N TYR A 51 5.79 20.19 13.49
CA TYR A 51 6.24 18.92 14.05
C TYR A 51 6.98 19.13 15.37
N THR A 52 8.08 19.90 15.35
CA THR A 52 9.02 20.00 16.47
C THR A 52 8.42 20.70 17.69
N ASP A 53 7.65 21.77 17.47
CA ASP A 53 7.20 22.64 18.56
C ASP A 53 5.79 22.26 19.04
N ASN A 54 5.00 21.56 18.20
CA ASN A 54 3.59 21.29 18.45
C ASN A 54 3.28 19.80 18.51
N LEU A 55 3.45 19.05 17.41
CA LEU A 55 3.09 17.62 17.42
C LEU A 55 3.87 16.85 18.50
N THR A 56 5.17 17.09 18.63
CA THR A 56 5.99 16.47 19.70
C THR A 56 5.48 16.84 21.09
N ASP A 57 5.15 18.11 21.33
CA ASP A 57 4.58 18.56 22.61
C ASP A 57 3.22 17.91 22.90
N TYR A 58 2.35 17.76 21.90
CA TYR A 58 1.05 17.10 22.08
C TYR A 58 1.16 15.63 22.46
N LYS A 59 2.21 14.92 21.99
CA LYS A 59 2.46 13.52 22.36
C LYS A 59 2.73 13.36 23.85
N ASP A 60 3.29 14.37 24.51
CA ASP A 60 3.58 14.31 25.94
C ASP A 60 2.45 14.91 26.78
N THR A 61 1.82 15.98 26.28
CA THR A 61 0.96 16.84 27.11
C THR A 61 -0.51 16.47 27.04
N ILE A 62 -0.97 16.04 25.86
CA ILE A 62 -2.33 15.58 25.60
C ILE A 62 -2.34 14.27 24.80
N PRO A 63 -1.57 13.23 25.18
CA PRO A 63 -1.39 12.01 24.37
C PRO A 63 -2.70 11.34 23.97
N HIS A 64 -3.73 11.46 24.81
CA HIS A 64 -5.03 10.84 24.62
C HIS A 64 -5.80 11.32 23.38
N ILE A 65 -5.51 12.52 22.86
CA ILE A 65 -6.09 12.96 21.58
C ILE A 65 -5.52 12.17 20.39
N LEU A 66 -4.34 11.55 20.56
CA LEU A 66 -3.62 10.84 19.51
C LEU A 66 -3.76 9.31 19.57
N TRP A 67 -4.34 8.74 20.63
CA TRP A 67 -4.44 7.27 20.80
C TRP A 67 -5.20 6.58 19.67
N TYR A 68 -6.29 7.19 19.21
CA TYR A 68 -7.11 6.69 18.09
C TYR A 68 -6.91 7.48 16.81
N ASN A 69 -5.98 8.43 16.81
CA ASN A 69 -5.67 9.24 15.64
C ASN A 69 -5.24 8.32 14.51
N GLN A 70 -5.80 8.56 13.33
CA GLN A 70 -5.45 7.85 12.12
C GLN A 70 -4.48 8.66 11.26
N LEU A 71 -4.77 9.95 11.07
CA LEU A 71 -4.05 10.83 10.17
C LEU A 71 -3.64 12.12 10.86
N VAL A 72 -2.39 12.54 10.66
CA VAL A 72 -1.89 13.86 11.09
C VAL A 72 -1.52 14.67 9.84
N ILE A 73 -2.06 15.89 9.72
CA ILE A 73 -1.70 16.85 8.68
C ILE A 73 -1.02 18.05 9.34
N LEU A 74 0.15 18.41 8.83
CA LEU A 74 0.87 19.62 9.22
C LEU A 74 0.83 20.56 8.01
N SER A 75 0.49 21.83 8.21
CA SER A 75 0.47 22.79 7.10
C SER A 75 0.82 24.23 7.50
N ASN A 76 1.45 24.97 6.58
CA ASN A 76 1.54 26.43 6.62
C ASN A 76 0.74 27.08 5.46
N GLY A 77 -0.14 26.32 4.81
CA GLY A 77 -0.89 26.72 3.62
C GLY A 77 -0.16 26.38 2.31
N SER A 78 1.07 26.89 2.13
CA SER A 78 1.88 26.66 0.92
C SER A 78 2.56 25.29 0.89
N GLU A 79 2.91 24.75 2.05
CA GLU A 79 3.46 23.42 2.23
C GLU A 79 2.56 22.65 3.19
N SER A 80 2.25 21.41 2.83
CA SER A 80 1.46 20.51 3.66
C SER A 80 2.04 19.11 3.60
N LYS A 81 2.14 18.48 4.75
CA LYS A 81 2.58 17.10 4.88
C LYS A 81 1.61 16.27 5.69
N VAL A 82 1.53 14.99 5.35
CA VAL A 82 0.68 14.00 6.01
C VAL A 82 1.50 12.84 6.53
N GLY A 83 1.12 12.34 7.69
CA GLY A 83 1.75 11.20 8.35
C GLY A 83 0.87 10.67 9.47
N SER A 84 1.50 10.08 10.47
CA SER A 84 0.84 9.59 11.68
C SER A 84 1.48 10.16 12.94
N ALA A 85 0.81 9.99 14.09
CA ALA A 85 1.36 10.35 15.39
C ALA A 85 2.70 9.63 15.71
N THR A 86 3.02 8.51 15.07
CA THR A 86 4.28 7.78 15.24
C THR A 86 5.29 8.03 14.12
N SER A 87 4.97 8.88 13.14
CA SER A 87 5.90 9.20 12.06
C SER A 87 6.96 10.18 12.56
N GLU A 88 8.21 9.90 12.20
CA GLU A 88 9.27 10.91 12.25
C GLU A 88 9.10 11.93 11.12
N TRP A 89 9.73 13.10 11.26
CA TRP A 89 9.58 14.23 10.33
C TRP A 89 9.89 13.84 8.87
N GLU A 90 10.93 13.06 8.63
CA GLU A 90 11.30 12.57 7.29
C GLU A 90 10.28 11.62 6.66
N HIS A 91 9.35 11.09 7.46
CA HIS A 91 8.30 10.19 7.02
C HIS A 91 6.97 10.90 6.75
N PHE A 92 6.86 12.18 7.13
CA PHE A 92 5.77 13.05 6.69
C PHE A 92 5.89 13.35 5.18
N ALA A 93 4.88 12.95 4.43
CA ALA A 93 4.89 12.98 2.96
C ALA A 93 4.00 14.09 2.40
N ASP A 94 4.36 14.60 1.23
CA ASP A 94 3.48 15.50 0.47
C ASP A 94 2.34 14.70 -0.18
N TRP A 95 1.19 15.34 -0.34
CA TRP A 95 0.08 14.80 -1.14
C TRP A 95 -0.22 15.73 -2.31
N LYS A 96 0.21 15.33 -3.51
CA LYS A 96 0.27 16.23 -4.68
C LYS A 96 -0.88 16.08 -5.68
N LYS A 97 -1.72 15.07 -5.52
CA LYS A 97 -2.84 14.78 -6.44
C LYS A 97 -4.15 14.62 -5.69
N ILE A 98 -5.20 15.27 -6.17
CA ILE A 98 -6.55 15.15 -5.61
C ILE A 98 -7.17 13.82 -6.06
N ASN A 99 -7.08 13.53 -7.35
CA ASN A 99 -7.58 12.31 -8.00
C ASN A 99 -6.55 11.73 -9.00
N ASP A 100 -6.86 10.57 -9.58
CA ASP A 100 -6.03 9.92 -10.61
C ASP A 100 -6.22 10.54 -12.01
N GLU A 101 -7.17 11.47 -12.15
CA GLU A 101 -7.55 12.11 -13.43
C GLU A 101 -6.71 13.35 -13.76
N GLY A 102 -5.65 13.61 -12.99
CA GLY A 102 -4.71 14.68 -13.29
C GLY A 102 -5.18 16.06 -12.82
N GLU A 103 -6.15 16.13 -11.91
CA GLU A 103 -6.45 17.40 -11.23
C GLU A 103 -5.22 17.87 -10.45
N GLU A 104 -4.55 18.88 -10.98
CA GLU A 104 -3.39 19.49 -10.36
C GLU A 104 -3.82 20.41 -9.23
N GLY A 105 -3.30 20.11 -8.05
CA GLY A 105 -3.46 20.93 -6.88
C GLY A 105 -2.69 22.25 -6.98
N ILE A 106 -3.40 23.39 -6.89
CA ILE A 106 -2.76 24.72 -6.91
C ILE A 106 -2.24 25.08 -5.51
N ILE A 107 -3.07 24.88 -4.48
CA ILE A 107 -2.74 25.19 -3.08
C ILE A 107 -2.46 23.87 -2.35
N SER A 108 -1.30 23.76 -1.70
CA SER A 108 -0.87 22.50 -1.05
C SER A 108 -1.86 22.01 0.01
N LEU A 109 -2.36 22.90 0.88
CA LEU A 109 -3.34 22.53 1.90
C LEU A 109 -4.67 22.05 1.31
N GLU A 110 -5.18 22.76 0.29
CA GLU A 110 -6.41 22.35 -0.39
C GLU A 110 -6.26 20.97 -1.05
N THR A 111 -5.14 20.76 -1.73
CA THR A 111 -4.79 19.50 -2.39
C THR A 111 -4.72 18.35 -1.39
N MET A 112 -4.09 18.59 -0.24
CA MET A 112 -4.00 17.63 0.85
C MET A 112 -5.37 17.26 1.39
N ILE A 113 -6.21 18.25 1.73
CA ILE A 113 -7.54 18.04 2.28
C ILE A 113 -8.42 17.31 1.27
N ARG A 114 -8.51 17.79 0.02
CA ARG A 114 -9.33 17.15 -1.02
C ARG A 114 -8.83 15.76 -1.38
N GLY A 115 -7.52 15.54 -1.32
CA GLY A 115 -6.89 14.26 -1.65
C GLY A 115 -6.97 13.19 -0.55
N THR A 116 -7.23 13.58 0.71
CA THR A 116 -7.17 12.65 1.87
C THR A 116 -8.39 12.67 2.79
N CYS A 117 -9.12 13.79 2.88
CA CYS A 117 -10.14 14.02 3.92
C CYS A 117 -11.58 13.92 3.41
N ALA A 118 -11.82 13.69 2.12
CA ALA A 118 -13.15 13.32 1.66
C ALA A 118 -13.61 12.04 2.41
N PRO A 119 -14.85 11.95 2.92
CA PRO A 119 -15.27 10.88 3.84
C PRO A 119 -14.90 9.47 3.37
N GLU A 120 -15.20 9.14 2.11
CA GLU A 120 -14.89 7.86 1.49
C GLU A 120 -13.38 7.62 1.34
N ARG A 121 -12.61 8.65 1.02
CA ARG A 121 -11.15 8.59 0.88
C ARG A 121 -10.47 8.43 2.24
N LEU A 122 -10.92 9.16 3.25
CA LEU A 122 -10.40 9.06 4.60
C LEU A 122 -10.64 7.65 5.15
N LEU A 123 -11.86 7.13 5.04
CA LEU A 123 -12.17 5.78 5.50
C LEU A 123 -11.40 4.71 4.72
N ASP A 124 -11.27 4.85 3.40
CA ASP A 124 -10.46 3.94 2.60
C ASP A 124 -8.98 3.99 2.98
N LEU A 125 -8.44 5.18 3.26
CA LEU A 125 -7.07 5.34 3.75
C LEU A 125 -6.87 4.59 5.07
N VAL A 126 -7.77 4.79 6.03
CA VAL A 126 -7.72 4.13 7.34
C VAL A 126 -7.84 2.62 7.22
N GLU A 127 -8.78 2.14 6.40
CA GLU A 127 -9.07 0.71 6.30
C GLU A 127 -8.01 -0.05 5.50
N ASN A 128 -7.42 0.57 4.46
CA ASN A 128 -6.66 -0.17 3.44
C ASN A 128 -5.22 0.34 3.23
N TYR A 129 -4.89 1.53 3.71
CA TYR A 129 -3.65 2.23 3.41
C TYR A 129 -2.89 2.69 4.66
N MET A 130 -3.18 2.04 5.78
CA MET A 130 -2.43 2.15 7.03
C MET A 130 -2.00 0.76 7.47
N VAL A 131 -0.77 0.65 7.97
CA VAL A 131 -0.23 -0.60 8.52
C VAL A 131 0.71 -0.28 9.68
N PHE A 132 0.67 -1.10 10.72
CA PHE A 132 1.66 -1.04 11.80
C PHE A 132 2.86 -1.90 11.43
N MET A 133 4.06 -1.43 11.70
CA MET A 133 5.31 -2.11 11.39
C MET A 133 6.23 -2.06 12.60
N GLU A 134 6.78 -3.21 12.98
CA GLU A 134 7.87 -3.27 13.95
C GLU A 134 9.18 -2.81 13.31
N VAL A 135 9.80 -1.80 13.91
CA VAL A 135 11.11 -1.28 13.54
C VAL A 135 12.01 -1.18 14.77
N PRO A 136 13.34 -1.05 14.60
CA PRO A 136 14.21 -0.69 15.72
C PRO A 136 13.69 0.61 16.36
N GLY A 137 13.33 0.56 17.64
CA GLY A 137 12.73 1.69 18.37
C GLY A 137 11.24 1.54 18.69
N GLY A 138 10.54 0.55 18.11
CA GLY A 138 9.18 0.20 18.50
C GLY A 138 8.22 0.03 17.31
N LEU A 139 6.93 -0.01 17.63
CA LEU A 139 5.87 -0.12 16.64
C LEU A 139 5.57 1.24 16.02
N VAL A 140 5.67 1.34 14.69
CA VAL A 140 5.32 2.56 13.94
C VAL A 140 4.12 2.31 13.06
N LYS A 141 3.22 3.28 12.95
CA LYS A 141 2.12 3.29 12.00
C LYS A 141 2.53 4.00 10.72
N LEU A 142 2.58 3.25 9.63
CA LEU A 142 2.81 3.76 8.29
C LEU A 142 1.49 4.18 7.66
N VAL A 143 1.51 5.31 6.94
CA VAL A 143 0.41 5.82 6.13
C VAL A 143 0.88 5.87 4.68
N ALA A 144 0.02 5.46 3.74
CA ALA A 144 0.37 5.50 2.33
C ALA A 144 0.71 6.92 1.85
N LYS A 145 1.72 6.99 0.99
CA LYS A 145 2.05 8.16 0.20
C LYS A 145 1.12 8.23 -1.02
N ASN A 146 0.98 9.44 -1.58
CA ASN A 146 0.13 9.72 -2.73
C ASN A 146 0.29 8.71 -3.89
N HIS A 147 1.54 8.40 -4.29
CA HIS A 147 1.81 7.44 -5.38
C HIS A 147 1.44 6.00 -5.02
N GLN A 148 1.58 5.61 -3.75
CA GLN A 148 1.23 4.26 -3.29
C GLN A 148 -0.29 4.07 -3.36
N TYR A 149 -1.06 5.04 -2.86
CA TYR A 149 -2.51 5.01 -2.93
C TYR A 149 -3.02 4.84 -4.37
N PHE A 150 -2.67 5.77 -5.26
CA PHE A 150 -3.16 5.74 -6.64
C PHE A 150 -2.64 4.54 -7.44
N GLY A 151 -1.39 4.13 -7.24
CA GLY A 151 -0.87 2.96 -7.94
C GLY A 151 -1.57 1.66 -7.54
N VAL A 152 -1.95 1.53 -6.26
CA VAL A 152 -2.73 0.38 -5.77
C VAL A 152 -4.17 0.45 -6.26
N GLU A 153 -4.85 1.61 -6.22
CA GLU A 153 -6.20 1.77 -6.77
C GLU A 153 -6.27 1.35 -8.25
N ARG A 154 -5.27 1.77 -9.05
CA ARG A 154 -5.18 1.40 -10.46
C ARG A 154 -4.97 -0.10 -10.66
N ALA A 155 -4.17 -0.74 -9.82
CA ALA A 155 -3.95 -2.17 -9.87
C ALA A 155 -5.23 -2.95 -9.52
N ILE A 156 -6.00 -2.48 -8.54
CA ILE A 156 -7.29 -3.07 -8.17
C ILE A 156 -8.33 -2.86 -9.28
N ALA A 157 -8.40 -1.66 -9.87
CA ALA A 157 -9.26 -1.40 -11.02
C ALA A 157 -8.90 -2.34 -12.20
N ALA A 158 -7.61 -2.56 -12.46
CA ALA A 158 -7.17 -3.51 -13.49
C ALA A 158 -7.55 -4.97 -13.17
N LEU A 159 -7.67 -5.35 -11.90
CA LEU A 159 -8.13 -6.68 -11.49
C LEU A 159 -9.60 -6.91 -11.86
N SER A 160 -10.45 -5.89 -11.77
CA SER A 160 -11.86 -6.01 -12.16
C SER A 160 -12.05 -6.32 -13.66
N ASP A 161 -11.06 -5.94 -14.49
CA ASP A 161 -11.06 -6.11 -15.94
C ASP A 161 -9.98 -7.10 -16.40
N ILE A 162 -9.61 -8.05 -15.53
CA ILE A 162 -8.43 -8.89 -15.74
C ILE A 162 -8.52 -9.79 -16.99
N LYS A 163 -9.74 -10.17 -17.39
CA LYS A 163 -10.00 -11.02 -18.56
C LYS A 163 -9.66 -10.31 -19.87
N SER A 164 -10.11 -9.06 -20.05
CA SER A 164 -9.81 -8.27 -21.24
C SER A 164 -8.32 -7.90 -21.32
N ARG A 165 -7.65 -7.85 -20.16
CA ARG A 165 -6.23 -7.51 -20.01
C ARG A 165 -5.29 -8.70 -20.20
N ASN A 166 -5.77 -9.82 -20.75
CA ASN A 166 -5.01 -11.06 -20.88
C ASN A 166 -4.35 -11.48 -19.55
N GLY A 167 -4.99 -11.16 -18.42
CA GLY A 167 -4.46 -11.47 -17.11
C GLY A 167 -3.40 -10.55 -16.52
N LYS A 168 -3.15 -9.39 -17.12
CA LYS A 168 -2.09 -8.47 -16.71
C LYS A 168 -2.67 -7.29 -15.94
N LEU A 169 -2.24 -7.12 -14.69
CA LEU A 169 -2.61 -5.94 -13.88
C LEU A 169 -1.87 -4.68 -14.34
N GLY A 170 -0.63 -4.82 -14.82
CA GLY A 170 0.19 -3.73 -15.33
C GLY A 170 1.58 -3.71 -14.71
N VAL A 171 2.28 -2.60 -14.89
CA VAL A 171 3.60 -2.33 -14.30
C VAL A 171 3.46 -1.15 -13.35
N PHE A 172 3.86 -1.34 -12.10
CA PHE A 172 3.93 -0.27 -11.12
C PHE A 172 5.39 0.17 -10.97
N TRP A 173 5.68 1.39 -11.43
CA TRP A 173 6.99 2.00 -11.35
C TRP A 173 7.21 2.70 -10.01
N HIS A 174 8.29 2.34 -9.34
CA HIS A 174 8.75 2.93 -8.09
C HIS A 174 10.20 3.36 -8.25
N THR A 175 10.59 4.45 -7.60
CA THR A 175 12.00 4.74 -7.37
C THR A 175 12.53 3.90 -6.21
N PRO A 176 13.82 3.53 -6.16
CA PRO A 176 14.40 2.85 -5.01
C PRO A 176 14.14 3.62 -3.70
N GLY A 177 13.77 2.90 -2.64
CA GLY A 177 13.43 3.50 -1.33
C GLY A 177 12.05 4.16 -1.24
N SER A 178 11.23 4.16 -2.30
CA SER A 178 9.90 4.79 -2.29
C SER A 178 8.78 3.99 -1.58
N GLY A 179 9.11 2.85 -0.97
CA GLY A 179 8.15 1.99 -0.26
C GLY A 179 7.41 1.00 -1.17
N LYS A 180 8.12 0.33 -2.09
CA LYS A 180 7.53 -0.65 -3.00
C LYS A 180 6.90 -1.83 -2.26
N SER A 181 7.62 -2.44 -1.30
CA SER A 181 7.11 -3.53 -0.46
C SER A 181 5.82 -3.13 0.28
N VAL A 182 5.79 -1.93 0.85
CA VAL A 182 4.59 -1.37 1.50
C VAL A 182 3.41 -1.23 0.53
N SER A 183 3.67 -0.86 -0.73
CA SER A 183 2.62 -0.82 -1.77
C SER A 183 2.05 -2.21 -2.08
N MET A 184 2.89 -3.25 -2.08
CA MET A 184 2.45 -4.64 -2.24
C MET A 184 1.59 -5.11 -1.06
N ILE A 185 1.95 -4.69 0.16
CA ILE A 185 1.16 -4.95 1.38
C ILE A 185 -0.22 -4.30 1.25
N PHE A 186 -0.30 -3.00 0.92
CA PHE A 186 -1.59 -2.31 0.73
C PHE A 186 -2.44 -2.97 -0.35
N PHE A 187 -1.84 -3.30 -1.49
CA PHE A 187 -2.54 -3.99 -2.58
C PHE A 187 -3.12 -5.34 -2.16
N SER A 188 -2.30 -6.19 -1.56
CA SER A 188 -2.75 -7.53 -1.14
C SER A 188 -3.79 -7.47 -0.03
N GLN A 189 -3.58 -6.62 0.98
CA GLN A 189 -4.52 -6.46 2.09
C GLN A 189 -5.87 -5.90 1.64
N LYS A 190 -5.89 -4.90 0.74
CA LYS A 190 -7.14 -4.35 0.20
C LYS A 190 -7.92 -5.40 -0.60
N ILE A 191 -7.23 -6.22 -1.40
CA ILE A 191 -7.88 -7.32 -2.13
C ILE A 191 -8.48 -8.34 -1.16
N LEU A 192 -7.72 -8.79 -0.14
CA LEU A 192 -8.21 -9.73 0.86
C LEU A 192 -9.45 -9.22 1.62
N ARG A 193 -9.57 -7.90 1.81
CA ARG A 193 -10.72 -7.27 2.48
C ARG A 193 -11.91 -7.04 1.56
N LYS A 194 -11.67 -6.66 0.31
CA LYS A 194 -12.70 -6.08 -0.58
C LYS A 194 -13.10 -6.98 -1.74
N VAL A 195 -12.30 -7.99 -2.08
CA VAL A 195 -12.54 -8.85 -3.24
C VAL A 195 -12.74 -10.28 -2.76
N SER A 196 -13.92 -10.83 -2.98
CA SER A 196 -14.23 -12.22 -2.63
C SER A 196 -13.33 -13.20 -3.40
N GLY A 197 -12.82 -14.21 -2.72
CA GLY A 197 -11.96 -15.24 -3.29
C GLY A 197 -10.94 -15.75 -2.28
N ASN A 198 -10.30 -16.89 -2.57
CA ASN A 198 -9.21 -17.39 -1.73
C ASN A 198 -7.87 -16.91 -2.29
N TRP A 199 -7.60 -15.61 -2.14
CA TRP A 199 -6.47 -14.97 -2.81
C TRP A 199 -5.12 -15.40 -2.24
N THR A 200 -4.22 -15.87 -3.12
CA THR A 200 -2.81 -16.10 -2.81
C THR A 200 -1.94 -15.09 -3.57
N PHE A 201 -1.02 -14.43 -2.86
CA PHE A 201 -0.07 -13.49 -3.44
C PHE A 201 1.32 -14.14 -3.51
N VAL A 202 1.85 -14.26 -4.72
CA VAL A 202 3.18 -14.83 -4.96
C VAL A 202 4.15 -13.69 -5.25
N ILE A 203 4.98 -13.35 -4.28
CA ILE A 203 6.02 -12.34 -4.37
C ILE A 203 7.26 -13.00 -4.99
N VAL A 204 7.62 -12.56 -6.20
CA VAL A 204 8.75 -13.10 -6.96
C VAL A 204 9.87 -12.07 -7.00
N THR A 205 11.07 -12.47 -6.61
CA THR A 205 12.28 -11.64 -6.68
C THR A 205 13.37 -12.32 -7.50
N ASP A 206 14.41 -11.60 -7.89
CA ASP A 206 15.53 -12.13 -8.65
C ASP A 206 16.70 -12.61 -7.78
N ARG A 207 16.80 -12.14 -6.53
CA ARG A 207 17.89 -12.42 -5.60
C ARG A 207 17.41 -12.70 -4.17
N LYS A 208 18.19 -13.53 -3.45
CA LYS A 208 17.85 -14.04 -2.11
C LYS A 208 17.85 -12.97 -1.02
N ASP A 209 18.74 -12.00 -1.10
CA ASP A 209 18.80 -10.86 -0.18
C ASP A 209 17.54 -10.00 -0.29
N LEU A 210 17.12 -9.69 -1.52
CA LEU A 210 15.88 -8.95 -1.79
C LEU A 210 14.64 -9.72 -1.33
N ASP A 211 14.55 -11.03 -1.64
CA ASP A 211 13.50 -11.92 -1.15
C ASP A 211 13.35 -11.87 0.38
N THR A 212 14.48 -12.00 1.08
CA THR A 212 14.53 -11.96 2.55
C THR A 212 14.11 -10.59 3.08
N GLN A 213 14.49 -9.50 2.42
CA GLN A 213 14.11 -8.15 2.82
C GLN A 213 12.60 -7.92 2.66
N ILE A 214 12.01 -8.32 1.54
CA ILE A 214 10.56 -8.16 1.33
C ILE A 214 9.78 -9.05 2.30
N TYR A 215 10.21 -10.30 2.49
CA TYR A 215 9.61 -11.19 3.49
C TYR A 215 9.61 -10.56 4.89
N LYS A 216 10.76 -10.06 5.34
CA LYS A 216 10.87 -9.36 6.64
C LYS A 216 9.95 -8.15 6.73
N ASN A 217 9.84 -7.34 5.68
CA ASN A 217 8.92 -6.20 5.68
C ASN A 217 7.46 -6.64 5.88
N PHE A 218 7.03 -7.72 5.23
CA PHE A 218 5.69 -8.28 5.42
C PHE A 218 5.53 -8.86 6.83
N ALA A 219 6.50 -9.66 7.30
CA ALA A 219 6.48 -10.25 8.64
C ALA A 219 6.41 -9.19 9.75
N ASN A 220 7.21 -8.12 9.64
CA ASN A 220 7.22 -7.01 10.59
C ASN A 220 5.90 -6.22 10.63
N THR A 221 5.02 -6.40 9.64
CA THR A 221 3.66 -5.82 9.68
C THR A 221 2.60 -6.76 10.25
N GLY A 222 2.97 -7.99 10.58
CA GLY A 222 2.05 -9.03 11.06
C GLY A 222 1.08 -9.57 9.99
N VAL A 223 1.21 -9.17 8.72
CA VAL A 223 0.31 -9.67 7.66
C VAL A 223 0.65 -11.10 7.22
N VAL A 224 1.89 -11.53 7.43
CA VAL A 224 2.31 -12.92 7.27
C VAL A 224 2.26 -13.59 8.63
N THR A 225 1.34 -14.54 8.79
CA THR A 225 1.12 -15.28 10.03
C THR A 225 1.71 -16.69 10.02
N GLU A 226 2.30 -17.10 8.89
CA GLU A 226 2.77 -18.47 8.63
C GLU A 226 4.31 -18.50 8.61
N GLU A 227 4.92 -19.49 9.28
CA GLU A 227 6.37 -19.59 9.42
C GLU A 227 7.11 -20.07 8.14
N GLN A 228 6.39 -20.64 7.16
CA GLN A 228 6.99 -21.30 5.98
C GLN A 228 6.55 -20.71 4.64
N ALA A 229 6.35 -19.39 4.57
CA ALA A 229 5.92 -18.73 3.32
C ALA A 229 7.04 -18.57 2.26
N GLN A 230 8.32 -18.80 2.60
CA GLN A 230 9.44 -18.70 1.65
C GLN A 230 9.75 -20.04 0.98
N ALA A 231 9.46 -20.17 -0.32
CA ALA A 231 9.77 -21.37 -1.07
C ALA A 231 11.28 -21.63 -1.08
N THR A 232 11.72 -22.86 -0.83
CA THR A 232 13.15 -23.24 -0.78
C THR A 232 13.62 -23.91 -2.07
N SER A 233 12.71 -24.53 -2.81
CA SER A 233 12.95 -25.21 -4.09
C SER A 233 11.73 -25.09 -5.00
N SER A 234 11.85 -25.50 -6.28
CA SER A 234 10.71 -25.59 -7.20
C SER A 234 9.66 -26.60 -6.74
N ALA A 235 10.07 -27.69 -6.08
CA ALA A 235 9.15 -28.67 -5.52
C ALA A 235 8.37 -28.09 -4.32
N HIS A 236 9.07 -27.37 -3.43
CA HIS A 236 8.45 -26.69 -2.30
C HIS A 236 7.50 -25.57 -2.78
N LEU A 237 7.86 -24.82 -3.83
CA LEU A 237 6.95 -23.82 -4.43
C LEU A 237 5.64 -24.46 -4.92
N ARG A 238 5.69 -25.65 -5.54
CA ARG A 238 4.48 -26.37 -5.97
C ARG A 238 3.62 -26.80 -4.79
N GLN A 239 4.27 -27.29 -3.73
CA GLN A 239 3.58 -27.66 -2.51
C GLN A 239 2.83 -26.45 -1.92
N LEU A 240 3.52 -25.32 -1.72
CA LEU A 240 2.90 -24.10 -1.19
C LEU A 240 1.74 -23.59 -2.06
N LEU A 241 1.83 -23.73 -3.39
CA LEU A 241 0.74 -23.32 -4.29
C LEU A 241 -0.47 -24.28 -4.27
N GLY A 242 -0.28 -25.51 -3.80
CA GLY A 242 -1.35 -26.49 -3.58
C GLY A 242 -1.98 -26.40 -2.18
N GLU A 243 -1.30 -25.74 -1.24
CA GLU A 243 -1.74 -25.50 0.13
C GLU A 243 -2.45 -24.15 0.27
N ASP A 244 -3.06 -23.91 1.43
CA ASP A 244 -3.81 -22.69 1.72
C ASP A 244 -2.90 -21.61 2.32
N HIS A 245 -2.16 -20.92 1.46
CA HIS A 245 -1.28 -19.82 1.84
C HIS A 245 -1.76 -18.49 1.28
N ARG A 246 -1.80 -17.44 2.12
CA ARG A 246 -2.08 -16.07 1.65
C ARG A 246 -0.89 -15.46 0.92
N TYR A 247 0.32 -15.75 1.39
CA TYR A 247 1.55 -15.15 0.90
C TYR A 247 2.59 -16.23 0.62
N ILE A 248 3.21 -16.16 -0.56
CA ILE A 248 4.32 -17.04 -0.94
C ILE A 248 5.44 -16.16 -1.48
N PHE A 249 6.64 -16.32 -0.96
CA PHE A 249 7.85 -15.61 -1.37
C PHE A 249 8.78 -16.58 -2.08
N THR A 250 9.31 -16.17 -3.22
CA THR A 250 10.08 -17.08 -4.07
C THR A 250 11.00 -16.34 -5.01
N LEU A 251 11.99 -17.08 -5.51
CA LEU A 251 12.94 -16.57 -6.48
C LEU A 251 12.53 -16.98 -7.89
N ILE A 252 12.75 -16.10 -8.87
CA ILE A 252 12.45 -16.33 -10.29
C ILE A 252 13.06 -17.63 -10.82
N GLN A 253 14.22 -18.04 -10.30
CA GLN A 253 14.93 -19.25 -10.73
C GLN A 253 14.15 -20.53 -10.39
N LYS A 254 13.23 -20.49 -9.41
CA LYS A 254 12.40 -21.64 -9.02
C LYS A 254 11.25 -21.90 -9.99
N PHE A 255 10.99 -20.97 -10.93
CA PHE A 255 10.04 -21.12 -12.03
C PHE A 255 10.70 -21.59 -13.34
N ARG A 256 11.95 -22.04 -13.31
CA ARG A 256 12.64 -22.57 -14.51
C ARG A 256 12.61 -24.10 -14.47
N ALA A 257 12.26 -24.70 -15.60
CA ALA A 257 12.39 -26.14 -15.81
C ALA A 257 13.83 -26.47 -16.22
N GLY A 258 14.21 -27.76 -16.15
CA GLY A 258 15.48 -28.23 -16.71
C GLY A 258 15.60 -27.88 -18.20
N LYS A 259 16.83 -27.77 -18.72
CA LYS A 259 17.05 -27.49 -20.15
C LYS A 259 16.32 -28.55 -21.00
N GLY A 260 15.37 -28.11 -21.82
CA GLY A 260 14.62 -28.97 -22.73
C GLY A 260 13.29 -29.51 -22.20
N GLU A 261 12.94 -29.23 -20.94
CA GLU A 261 11.66 -29.65 -20.35
C GLU A 261 10.63 -28.53 -20.39
N ALA A 262 9.37 -28.88 -20.70
CA ALA A 262 8.26 -27.98 -20.49
C ALA A 262 8.07 -27.77 -18.98
N HIS A 263 7.88 -26.52 -18.55
CA HIS A 263 7.57 -26.27 -17.15
C HIS A 263 6.18 -26.83 -16.84
N PRO A 264 6.03 -27.72 -15.85
CA PRO A 264 4.73 -28.22 -15.48
C PRO A 264 3.91 -27.08 -14.87
N VAL A 265 2.59 -27.18 -15.04
CA VAL A 265 1.64 -26.25 -14.42
C VAL A 265 1.89 -26.24 -12.92
N LEU A 266 2.11 -25.05 -12.37
CA LEU A 266 2.32 -24.86 -10.93
C LEU A 266 1.00 -24.82 -10.16
N SER A 267 -0.05 -24.24 -10.76
CA SER A 267 -1.41 -24.20 -10.21
C SER A 267 -2.39 -23.83 -11.33
N GLU A 268 -3.63 -24.32 -11.25
CA GLU A 268 -4.73 -23.95 -12.16
C GLU A 268 -5.66 -22.89 -11.56
N ARG A 269 -5.40 -22.47 -10.32
CA ARG A 269 -6.21 -21.50 -9.59
C ARG A 269 -6.20 -20.13 -10.27
N SER A 270 -7.36 -19.48 -10.30
CA SER A 270 -7.54 -18.13 -10.87
C SER A 270 -7.46 -17.00 -9.84
N ASP A 271 -7.35 -17.35 -8.56
CA ASP A 271 -7.22 -16.44 -7.41
C ASP A 271 -5.75 -16.30 -6.93
N ILE A 272 -4.79 -16.50 -7.84
CA ILE A 272 -3.36 -16.29 -7.56
C ILE A 272 -2.89 -15.02 -8.28
N ILE A 273 -2.34 -14.08 -7.51
CA ILE A 273 -1.71 -12.87 -8.05
C ILE A 273 -0.20 -12.94 -7.87
N VAL A 274 0.52 -12.93 -9.00
CA VAL A 274 1.99 -12.89 -9.02
C VAL A 274 2.45 -11.44 -9.05
N ILE A 275 3.24 -11.04 -8.04
CA ILE A 275 3.84 -9.72 -7.93
C ILE A 275 5.35 -9.89 -8.09
N ALA A 276 5.90 -9.40 -9.19
CA ALA A 276 7.33 -9.53 -9.47
C ALA A 276 8.08 -8.23 -9.15
N ASP A 277 9.10 -8.31 -8.29
CA ASP A 277 10.04 -7.23 -8.00
C ASP A 277 11.33 -7.41 -8.81
N GLU A 278 11.84 -6.32 -9.39
CA GLU A 278 13.03 -6.29 -10.27
C GLU A 278 13.04 -7.31 -11.43
N ALA A 279 11.88 -7.88 -11.79
CA ALA A 279 11.79 -8.82 -12.89
C ALA A 279 11.71 -8.11 -14.25
N HIS A 280 12.58 -8.49 -15.17
CA HIS A 280 12.49 -8.01 -16.56
C HIS A 280 11.22 -8.53 -17.24
N ARG A 281 10.70 -7.76 -18.20
CA ARG A 281 9.47 -8.10 -18.95
C ARG A 281 9.49 -9.50 -19.58
N SER A 282 10.64 -9.96 -20.07
CA SER A 282 10.82 -11.32 -20.62
C SER A 282 10.65 -12.43 -19.56
N GLN A 283 11.01 -12.14 -18.31
CA GLN A 283 10.80 -13.03 -17.17
C GLN A 283 9.31 -13.09 -16.80
N TYR A 284 8.59 -11.96 -16.90
CA TYR A 284 7.15 -11.91 -16.66
C TYR A 284 6.35 -12.80 -17.61
N ASP A 285 6.63 -12.74 -18.91
CA ASP A 285 5.92 -13.57 -19.89
C ASP A 285 6.21 -15.07 -19.66
N THR A 286 7.42 -15.41 -19.20
CA THR A 286 7.78 -16.78 -18.82
C THR A 286 7.07 -17.23 -17.54
N LEU A 287 7.04 -16.38 -16.50
CA LEU A 287 6.29 -16.62 -15.26
C LEU A 287 4.81 -16.84 -15.52
N ALA A 288 4.18 -15.91 -16.25
CA ALA A 288 2.77 -15.95 -16.57
C ALA A 288 2.44 -17.22 -17.37
N ARG A 289 3.30 -17.61 -18.31
CA ARG A 289 3.14 -18.87 -19.05
C ARG A 289 3.22 -20.09 -18.12
N ASN A 290 4.24 -20.16 -17.26
CA ASN A 290 4.45 -21.31 -16.38
C ASN A 290 3.37 -21.43 -15.28
N MET A 291 2.73 -20.32 -14.93
CA MET A 291 1.54 -20.30 -14.06
C MET A 291 0.23 -20.63 -14.78
N ARG A 292 0.17 -20.59 -16.12
CA ARG A 292 -1.09 -20.65 -16.91
C ARG A 292 -1.19 -21.76 -17.95
N THR A 293 -0.38 -22.81 -17.89
CA THR A 293 -0.54 -23.92 -18.84
C THR A 293 -1.71 -24.87 -18.48
N ALA A 294 -2.85 -24.32 -18.08
CA ALA A 294 -4.13 -25.03 -18.03
C ALA A 294 -5.21 -24.07 -18.56
N HIS A 295 -5.87 -24.47 -19.64
CA HIS A 295 -6.94 -23.77 -20.37
C HIS A 295 -6.55 -22.51 -21.17
N TYR A 296 -5.92 -22.73 -22.34
CA TYR A 296 -6.39 -22.25 -23.64
C TYR A 296 -5.53 -22.94 -24.73
N PRO A 297 -6.05 -23.87 -25.55
CA PRO A 297 -5.39 -24.21 -26.79
C PRO A 297 -5.42 -22.95 -27.66
N MET A 298 -4.30 -22.27 -27.78
CA MET A 298 -4.11 -21.25 -28.81
C MET A 298 -4.36 -21.93 -30.16
N PRO A 299 -5.32 -21.47 -30.99
CA PRO A 299 -5.37 -21.91 -32.37
C PRO A 299 -4.04 -21.55 -33.02
N HIS A 300 -3.48 -22.52 -33.72
CA HIS A 300 -2.25 -22.42 -34.48
C HIS A 300 -2.07 -21.07 -35.16
N SER A 301 -0.83 -20.56 -35.12
CA SER A 301 -0.36 -19.49 -35.98
C SER A 301 -0.57 -19.86 -37.45
N SER A 302 -1.72 -19.51 -38.01
CA SER A 302 -1.89 -19.38 -39.45
C SER A 302 -1.26 -18.06 -39.86
N ARG A 303 -0.05 -18.13 -40.42
CA ARG A 303 0.50 -17.05 -41.25
C ARG A 303 -0.52 -16.76 -42.35
N LEU A 304 -0.90 -15.50 -42.49
CA LEU A 304 -1.52 -14.98 -43.70
C LEU A 304 -0.76 -13.71 -44.14
N PRO A 305 -0.69 -13.47 -45.47
CA PRO A 305 0.47 -12.87 -46.12
C PRO A 305 0.44 -11.34 -46.10
N GLU A 306 1.62 -10.74 -46.19
CA GLU A 306 1.80 -9.30 -46.44
C GLU A 306 1.16 -8.89 -47.77
N PRO A 307 0.42 -7.76 -47.81
CA PRO A 307 0.11 -7.09 -49.06
C PRO A 307 1.27 -6.18 -49.49
N ARG A 308 1.49 -6.16 -50.81
CA ARG A 308 2.45 -5.30 -51.53
C ARG A 308 2.21 -3.80 -51.28
#